data_AF-A0A921B6V6-F1
#
_entry.id   AF-A0A921B6V6-F1
#
_cell.length_a   1.000
_cell.length_b   1.000
_cell.length_c   1.000
_cell.angle_alpha   90.00
_cell.angle_beta   90.00
_cell.angle_gamma   90.00
#
_symmetry.space_group_name_H-M   'P 1'
#
loop_
_entity.id
_entity.type
_entity.pdbx_description
1 polymer ?
#
loop_
_entity_poly.entity_id
_entity_poly.type
_entity_poly.pdbx_seq_one_letter_code
_entity_poly.pdbx_strand_id
1 'polypeptide(L)'
;MNALTMADSIITFKVIAKELAVPSGSYATFMPRPFGDRHGSGMHTHMSLFNGDENAFFDDTADLNLSDIGRHFIAGLMRHAAEICVVTNQWVNSYKRLFPGLEAPLFASWTTVSFGDLIRVPTYRPGREESVRVEYRAPDPAANPYLLFSALLAAGLDGITKKMPLPNPIEANVYKMTDSELEDRGVARLPRTLDEAIRLAEDSELLEKALVQMLWKTCSRTSDSNGDNSTTT
;
A
#
# COMPACT_ATOMS: atom_id res chain seq x y z
N MET A 1 -6.48 -12.17 -13.74
CA MET A 1 -5.15 -12.64 -13.25
C MET A 1 -5.19 -12.62 -11.74
N ASN A 2 -4.74 -13.68 -11.06
CA ASN A 2 -4.75 -13.75 -9.59
C ASN A 2 -3.47 -13.14 -8.98
N ALA A 3 -3.44 -12.98 -7.66
CA ALA A 3 -2.34 -12.33 -6.95
C ALA A 3 -0.98 -13.03 -7.13
N LEU A 4 -0.96 -14.38 -7.15
CA LEU A 4 0.27 -15.15 -7.31
C LEU A 4 0.89 -14.91 -8.70
N THR A 5 0.09 -15.04 -9.77
CA THR A 5 0.55 -14.77 -11.13
C THR A 5 1.01 -13.32 -11.31
N MET A 6 0.37 -12.37 -10.63
CA MET A 6 0.80 -10.97 -10.65
C MET A 6 2.15 -10.79 -9.96
N ALA A 7 2.40 -11.48 -8.85
CA ALA A 7 3.68 -11.40 -8.14
C ALA A 7 4.81 -11.98 -8.99
N ASP A 8 4.58 -13.13 -9.63
CA ASP A 8 5.51 -13.73 -10.59
C ASP A 8 5.82 -12.74 -11.74
N SER A 9 4.78 -12.08 -12.26
CA SER A 9 4.90 -11.10 -13.34
C SER A 9 5.72 -9.88 -12.92
N ILE A 10 5.56 -9.37 -11.69
CA ILE A 10 6.35 -8.26 -11.16
C ILE A 10 7.83 -8.64 -11.03
N ILE A 11 8.14 -9.83 -10.50
CA ILE A 11 9.53 -10.31 -10.42
C ILE A 11 10.13 -10.44 -11.82
N THR A 12 9.40 -11.08 -12.72
CA THR A 12 9.81 -11.26 -14.13
C THR A 12 10.06 -9.93 -14.81
N PHE A 13 9.16 -8.96 -14.66
CA PHE A 13 9.31 -7.62 -15.20
C PHE A 13 10.56 -6.92 -14.67
N LYS A 14 10.82 -6.98 -13.36
CA LYS A 14 12.00 -6.36 -12.76
C LYS A 14 13.31 -6.93 -13.32
N VAL A 15 13.37 -8.23 -13.56
CA VAL A 15 14.53 -8.88 -14.18
C VAL A 15 14.67 -8.44 -15.63
N ILE A 16 13.62 -8.58 -16.44
CA ILE A 16 13.65 -8.21 -17.87
C ILE A 16 14.03 -6.74 -18.06
N ALA A 17 13.45 -5.82 -17.27
CA ALA A 17 13.75 -4.40 -17.37
C ALA A 17 15.23 -4.09 -17.08
N LYS A 18 15.85 -4.80 -16.13
CA LYS A 18 17.29 -4.68 -15.83
C LYS A 18 18.13 -5.23 -16.96
N GLU A 19 17.82 -6.44 -17.44
CA GLU A 19 18.56 -7.07 -18.53
C GLU A 19 18.51 -6.27 -19.83
N LEU A 20 17.36 -5.64 -20.14
CA LEU A 20 17.22 -4.78 -21.33
C LEU A 20 17.93 -3.43 -21.20
N ALA A 21 18.22 -2.96 -19.98
CA ALA A 21 18.94 -1.70 -19.77
C ALA A 21 20.45 -1.83 -19.99
N VAL A 22 21.03 -3.01 -19.73
CA VAL A 22 22.49 -3.22 -19.81
C VAL A 22 23.03 -2.97 -21.24
N PRO A 23 22.43 -3.51 -22.33
CA PRO A 23 22.92 -3.29 -23.69
C PRO A 23 22.89 -1.84 -24.15
N SER A 24 22.03 -0.99 -23.57
CA SER A 24 21.98 0.45 -23.86
C SER A 24 22.95 1.27 -23.00
N GLY A 25 23.81 0.63 -22.21
CA GLY A 25 24.71 1.30 -21.27
C GLY A 25 23.98 1.97 -20.09
N SER A 26 22.74 1.56 -19.83
CA SER A 26 21.89 2.11 -18.77
C SER A 26 21.76 1.15 -17.58
N TYR A 27 21.35 1.67 -16.42
CA TYR A 27 21.06 0.87 -15.24
C TYR A 27 19.62 1.11 -14.77
N ALA A 28 18.74 0.12 -14.96
CA ALA A 28 17.38 0.20 -14.43
C ALA A 28 17.39 -0.11 -12.92
N THR A 29 16.81 0.80 -12.13
CA THR A 29 16.66 0.63 -10.68
C THR A 29 15.20 0.71 -10.28
N PHE A 30 14.83 -0.13 -9.30
CA PHE A 30 13.52 -0.14 -8.64
C PHE A 30 13.63 0.39 -7.21
N MET A 31 14.70 1.15 -6.94
CA MET A 31 14.89 1.82 -5.68
C MET A 31 13.75 2.85 -5.47
N PRO A 32 13.13 2.94 -4.28
CA PRO A 32 11.95 3.80 -4.08
C PRO A 32 12.25 5.29 -4.28
N ARG A 33 13.44 5.75 -3.87
CA ARG A 33 13.90 7.12 -4.06
C ARG A 33 15.40 7.16 -4.35
N PRO A 34 15.84 7.04 -5.61
CA PRO A 34 17.25 7.05 -5.95
C PRO A 34 17.86 8.47 -5.94
N PHE A 35 17.04 9.51 -6.12
CA PHE A 35 17.48 10.91 -6.16
C PHE A 35 16.71 11.75 -5.14
N GLY A 36 17.42 12.61 -4.41
CA GLY A 36 16.85 13.43 -3.35
C GLY A 36 16.05 14.65 -3.83
N ASP A 37 16.19 15.01 -5.10
CA ASP A 37 15.60 16.19 -5.76
C ASP A 37 14.52 15.82 -6.79
N ARG A 38 14.19 14.53 -6.95
CA ARG A 38 13.23 14.03 -7.94
C ARG A 38 12.14 13.18 -7.29
N HIS A 39 11.06 12.96 -8.04
CA HIS A 39 10.03 11.98 -7.67
C HIS A 39 10.63 10.58 -7.54
N GLY A 40 10.13 9.84 -6.54
CA GLY A 40 10.47 8.44 -6.34
C GLY A 40 9.61 7.50 -7.21
N SER A 41 9.91 6.21 -7.12
CA SER A 41 9.15 5.14 -7.76
C SER A 41 8.17 4.51 -6.77
N GLY A 42 6.87 4.59 -7.07
CA GLY A 42 5.83 3.83 -6.39
C GLY A 42 5.44 2.59 -7.18
N MET A 43 4.82 1.61 -6.52
CA MET A 43 4.17 0.46 -7.13
C MET A 43 2.70 0.47 -6.72
N HIS A 44 1.92 1.35 -7.37
CA HIS A 44 0.49 1.46 -7.09
C HIS A 44 -0.18 0.12 -7.38
N THR A 45 -0.83 -0.42 -6.36
CA THR A 45 -1.37 -1.77 -6.39
C THR A 45 -2.89 -1.70 -6.55
N HIS A 46 -3.37 -2.16 -7.70
CA HIS A 46 -4.79 -2.19 -8.02
C HIS A 46 -5.37 -3.55 -7.60
N MET A 47 -6.45 -3.53 -6.82
CA MET A 47 -7.08 -4.73 -6.28
C MET A 47 -8.58 -4.73 -6.54
N SER A 48 -9.10 -5.90 -6.88
CA SER A 48 -10.52 -6.21 -6.96
C SER A 48 -10.72 -7.65 -6.49
N LEU A 49 -11.87 -7.92 -5.86
CA LEU A 49 -12.28 -9.26 -5.47
C LEU A 49 -13.36 -9.75 -6.41
N PHE A 50 -13.29 -11.03 -6.79
CA PHE A 50 -14.25 -11.66 -7.68
C PHE A 50 -14.89 -12.86 -6.99
N ASN A 51 -16.20 -13.01 -7.19
CA ASN A 51 -16.94 -14.22 -6.84
C ASN A 51 -17.41 -14.89 -8.13
N GLY A 52 -16.65 -15.90 -8.59
CA GLY A 52 -16.79 -16.37 -9.97
C GLY A 52 -16.36 -15.27 -10.94
N ASP A 53 -17.24 -14.91 -11.86
CA ASP A 53 -17.00 -13.86 -12.87
C ASP A 53 -17.49 -12.47 -12.42
N GLU A 54 -18.18 -12.38 -11.27
CA GLU A 54 -18.75 -11.14 -10.77
C GLU A 54 -17.72 -10.38 -9.91
N ASN A 55 -17.50 -9.10 -10.24
CA ASN A 55 -16.67 -8.22 -9.43
C ASN A 55 -17.41 -7.82 -8.14
N ALA A 56 -16.98 -8.41 -7.02
CA ALA A 56 -17.59 -8.21 -5.72
C ALA A 56 -17.42 -6.78 -5.18
N PHE A 57 -16.64 -5.91 -5.82
CA PHE A 57 -16.55 -4.49 -5.45
C PHE A 57 -17.62 -3.63 -6.13
N PHE A 58 -18.22 -4.06 -7.24
CA PHE A 58 -19.21 -3.29 -7.97
C PHE A 58 -20.62 -3.49 -7.43
N ASP A 59 -21.39 -2.41 -7.38
CA ASP A 59 -22.83 -2.40 -7.14
C ASP A 59 -23.43 -1.22 -7.93
N ASP A 60 -24.44 -1.46 -8.76
CA ASP A 60 -25.03 -0.42 -9.61
C ASP A 60 -25.98 0.51 -8.84
N THR A 61 -26.45 0.08 -7.67
CA THR A 61 -27.35 0.83 -6.78
C THR A 61 -26.62 1.58 -5.66
N ALA A 62 -25.39 1.19 -5.35
CA ALA A 62 -24.58 1.82 -4.31
C ALA A 62 -24.01 3.18 -4.74
N ASP A 63 -23.82 4.06 -3.75
CA ASP A 63 -23.06 5.29 -3.95
C ASP A 63 -21.65 4.99 -4.49
N LEU A 64 -21.18 5.81 -5.42
CA LEU A 64 -19.91 5.64 -6.15
C LEU A 64 -19.76 4.30 -6.92
N ASN A 65 -20.85 3.55 -7.07
CA ASN A 65 -20.86 2.20 -7.60
C ASN A 65 -19.94 1.20 -6.86
N LEU A 66 -19.77 1.46 -5.56
CA LEU A 66 -18.91 0.68 -4.69
C LEU A 66 -19.76 -0.06 -3.65
N SER A 67 -19.82 -1.38 -3.81
CA SER A 67 -20.52 -2.29 -2.89
C SER A 67 -20.03 -2.18 -1.45
N ASP A 68 -20.82 -2.69 -0.50
CA ASP A 68 -20.43 -2.82 0.90
C ASP A 68 -19.16 -3.68 1.08
N ILE A 69 -18.96 -4.71 0.26
CA ILE A 69 -17.72 -5.51 0.26
C ILE A 69 -16.53 -4.63 -0.07
N GLY A 70 -16.63 -3.82 -1.13
CA GLY A 70 -15.59 -2.86 -1.51
C GLY A 70 -15.32 -1.83 -0.41
N ARG A 71 -16.39 -1.29 0.21
CA ARG A 71 -16.28 -0.32 1.31
C ARG A 71 -15.57 -0.91 2.53
N HIS A 72 -15.98 -2.10 2.97
CA HIS A 72 -15.36 -2.78 4.10
C HIS A 72 -13.91 -3.17 3.82
N PHE A 73 -13.58 -3.56 2.58
CA PHE A 73 -12.22 -3.86 2.17
C PHE A 73 -11.31 -2.62 2.30
N ILE A 74 -11.76 -1.45 1.84
CA ILE A 74 -11.03 -0.19 1.99
C ILE A 74 -10.86 0.17 3.48
N ALA A 75 -11.91 0.00 4.29
CA ALA A 75 -11.84 0.28 5.72
C ALA A 75 -10.79 -0.58 6.42
N GLY A 76 -10.69 -1.87 6.08
CA GLY A 76 -9.62 -2.76 6.56
C GLY A 76 -8.23 -2.28 6.15
N LEU A 77 -8.04 -1.94 4.86
CA LEU A 77 -6.77 -1.39 4.37
C LEU A 77 -6.35 -0.11 5.12
N MET A 78 -7.29 0.80 5.40
CA MET A 78 -7.02 2.02 6.16
C MET A 78 -6.66 1.73 7.61
N ARG A 79 -7.41 0.82 8.27
CA ARG A 79 -7.20 0.45 9.67
C ARG A 79 -5.81 -0.10 9.93
N HIS A 80 -5.33 -0.92 9.00
CA HIS A 80 -4.06 -1.65 9.10
C HIS A 80 -2.90 -0.94 8.37
N ALA A 81 -3.14 0.21 7.75
CA ALA A 81 -2.18 0.86 6.86
C ALA A 81 -0.80 1.09 7.50
N ALA A 82 -0.78 1.49 8.77
CA ALA A 82 0.45 1.84 9.46
C ALA A 82 1.30 0.61 9.82
N GLU A 83 0.68 -0.47 10.32
CA GLU A 83 1.39 -1.70 10.68
C GLU A 83 1.88 -2.47 9.44
N ILE A 84 1.10 -2.51 8.35
CA ILE A 84 1.51 -3.23 7.13
C ILE A 84 2.61 -2.52 6.34
N CYS A 85 2.96 -1.27 6.67
CA CYS A 85 4.05 -0.53 6.02
C CYS A 85 5.38 -1.26 6.09
N VAL A 86 5.66 -2.03 7.15
CA VAL A 86 6.91 -2.83 7.22
C VAL A 86 7.01 -3.84 6.07
N VAL A 87 5.86 -4.29 5.54
CA VAL A 87 5.78 -5.25 4.43
C VAL A 87 5.67 -4.55 3.09
N THR A 88 4.90 -3.47 2.99
CA THR A 88 4.67 -2.74 1.74
C THR A 88 5.80 -1.77 1.39
N ASN A 89 6.61 -1.37 2.37
CA ASN A 89 7.71 -0.41 2.29
C ASN A 89 8.96 -0.94 3.02
N GLN A 90 9.54 -2.03 2.52
CA GLN A 90 10.48 -2.87 3.28
C GLN A 90 11.85 -2.26 3.59
N TRP A 91 12.19 -1.11 3.00
CA TRP A 91 13.55 -0.56 3.05
C TRP A 91 13.58 0.83 3.65
N VAL A 92 14.69 1.21 4.29
CA VAL A 92 14.92 2.58 4.78
C VAL A 92 14.66 3.61 3.67
N ASN A 93 15.03 3.28 2.43
CA ASN A 93 14.84 4.16 1.29
C ASN A 93 13.36 4.31 0.86
N SER A 94 12.50 3.34 1.19
CA SER A 94 11.05 3.43 1.00
C SER A 94 10.46 4.64 1.73
N TYR A 95 10.88 4.87 2.97
CA TYR A 95 10.41 5.99 3.79
C TYR A 95 10.96 7.34 3.36
N LYS A 96 12.03 7.36 2.56
CA LYS A 96 12.48 8.60 1.90
C LYS A 96 11.52 9.01 0.78
N ARG A 97 10.79 8.06 0.17
CA ARG A 97 9.71 8.31 -0.80
C ARG A 97 8.46 8.88 -0.12
N LEU A 98 8.12 8.36 1.07
CA LEU A 98 6.99 8.82 1.89
C LEU A 98 7.35 10.14 2.61
N PHE A 99 7.64 11.18 1.83
CA PHE A 99 7.99 12.52 2.31
C PHE A 99 7.02 13.57 1.76
N PRO A 100 6.68 14.63 2.52
CA PRO A 100 5.79 15.69 2.03
C PRO A 100 6.24 16.31 0.69
N GLY A 101 5.28 16.56 -0.20
CA GLY A 101 5.49 17.34 -1.43
C GLY A 101 5.78 16.56 -2.72
N LEU A 102 5.79 15.22 -2.71
CA LEU A 102 6.14 14.40 -3.89
C LEU A 102 5.07 13.35 -4.28
N GLU A 103 3.79 13.66 -4.10
CA GLU A 103 2.60 12.83 -4.46
C GLU A 103 2.52 11.45 -3.78
N ALA A 104 3.39 11.17 -2.81
CA ALA A 104 3.37 9.93 -2.03
C ALA A 104 2.48 10.05 -0.78
N PRO A 105 1.72 9.00 -0.43
CA PRO A 105 0.79 9.07 0.69
C PRO A 105 1.52 9.14 2.04
N LEU A 106 1.00 9.98 2.94
CA LEU A 106 1.49 10.12 4.32
C LEU A 106 0.42 9.79 5.35
N PHE A 107 -0.83 9.67 4.93
CA PHE A 107 -1.99 9.53 5.79
C PHE A 107 -2.86 8.39 5.29
N ALA A 108 -3.46 7.64 6.21
CA ALA A 108 -4.43 6.59 5.93
C ALA A 108 -5.79 7.24 5.57
N SER A 109 -5.84 7.84 4.39
CA SER A 109 -7.02 8.48 3.81
C SER A 109 -7.38 7.85 2.47
N TRP A 110 -8.62 8.09 2.02
CA TRP A 110 -9.08 7.64 0.72
C TRP A 110 -9.86 8.72 -0.02
N THR A 111 -9.87 8.61 -1.35
CA THR A 111 -10.53 9.56 -2.24
C THR A 111 -10.99 8.88 -3.54
N THR A 112 -11.93 9.51 -4.24
CA THR A 112 -12.33 9.12 -5.61
C THR A 112 -11.63 9.95 -6.69
N VAL A 113 -11.08 11.11 -6.30
CA VAL A 113 -10.37 12.04 -7.18
C VAL A 113 -8.86 11.85 -7.06
N SER A 114 -8.08 12.70 -7.72
CA SER A 114 -6.62 12.59 -7.71
C SER A 114 -6.00 13.57 -6.72
N PHE A 115 -5.74 13.11 -5.50
CA PHE A 115 -4.81 13.73 -4.54
C PHE A 115 -3.90 12.66 -3.96
N GLY A 116 -2.82 13.02 -3.25
CA GLY A 116 -1.79 12.09 -2.76
C GLY A 116 -2.24 11.11 -1.66
N ASP A 117 -3.53 10.86 -1.51
CA ASP A 117 -4.11 9.90 -0.56
C ASP A 117 -3.58 8.48 -0.74
N LEU A 118 -3.63 7.72 0.36
CA LEU A 118 -3.19 6.32 0.38
C LEU A 118 -4.01 5.45 -0.56
N ILE A 119 -5.32 5.64 -0.54
CA ILE A 119 -6.26 4.84 -1.32
C ILE A 119 -6.99 5.74 -2.31
N ARG A 120 -7.02 5.30 -3.56
CA ARG A 120 -7.88 5.89 -4.57
C ARG A 120 -8.89 4.87 -5.08
N VAL A 121 -10.14 5.27 -5.21
CA VAL A 121 -11.19 4.51 -5.89
C VAL A 121 -11.48 5.21 -7.22
N PRO A 122 -10.96 4.71 -8.35
CA PRO A 122 -11.22 5.33 -9.65
C PRO A 122 -12.72 5.35 -9.95
N THR A 123 -13.22 6.48 -10.46
CA THR A 123 -14.62 6.62 -10.87
C THR A 123 -15.01 5.52 -11.86
N TYR A 124 -16.15 4.89 -11.60
CA TYR A 124 -16.75 3.90 -12.48
C TYR A 124 -17.05 4.49 -13.87
N ARG A 125 -16.93 3.65 -14.91
CA ARG A 125 -17.33 3.97 -16.28
C ARG A 125 -18.43 2.99 -16.69
N PRO A 126 -19.60 3.46 -17.17
CA PRO A 126 -20.68 2.57 -17.59
C PRO A 126 -20.23 1.43 -18.51
N GLY A 127 -20.65 0.19 -18.23
CA GLY A 127 -20.27 -1.01 -18.99
C GLY A 127 -18.85 -1.52 -18.70
N ARG A 128 -18.26 -1.13 -17.57
CA ARG A 128 -16.92 -1.56 -17.12
C ARG A 128 -16.95 -2.03 -15.67
N GLU A 129 -17.93 -2.85 -15.33
CA GLU A 129 -18.19 -3.38 -13.99
C GLU A 129 -16.96 -4.11 -13.43
N GLU A 130 -16.31 -4.92 -14.27
CA GLU A 130 -15.06 -5.64 -13.95
C GLU A 130 -13.88 -4.71 -13.60
N SER A 131 -13.96 -3.43 -13.93
CA SER A 131 -12.87 -2.46 -13.71
C SER A 131 -12.94 -1.74 -12.36
N VAL A 132 -14.02 -1.89 -11.60
CA VAL A 132 -14.13 -1.33 -10.25
C VAL A 132 -13.08 -1.96 -9.35
N ARG A 133 -12.29 -1.11 -8.69
CA ARG A 133 -11.07 -1.51 -8.00
C ARG A 133 -10.66 -0.48 -6.97
N VAL A 134 -9.78 -0.91 -6.09
CA VAL A 134 -9.07 -0.07 -5.11
C VAL A 134 -7.62 0.08 -5.57
N GLU A 135 -7.12 1.32 -5.66
CA GLU A 135 -5.71 1.64 -5.90
C GLU A 135 -5.04 1.98 -4.58
N TYR A 136 -4.16 1.11 -4.08
CA TYR A 136 -3.37 1.33 -2.86
C TYR A 136 -1.94 1.81 -3.22
N ARG A 137 -1.56 3.00 -2.75
CA ARG A 137 -0.44 3.78 -3.33
C ARG A 137 0.83 3.86 -2.48
N ALA A 138 0.80 3.36 -1.25
CA ALA A 138 1.98 3.30 -0.39
C ALA A 138 3.10 2.37 -0.89
N PRO A 139 2.84 1.21 -1.52
CA PRO A 139 3.92 0.30 -1.86
C PRO A 139 4.90 0.87 -2.87
N ASP A 140 6.12 0.36 -2.82
CA ASP A 140 7.19 0.67 -3.76
C ASP A 140 7.74 -0.62 -4.39
N PRO A 141 8.45 -0.52 -5.54
CA PRO A 141 8.81 -1.72 -6.30
C PRO A 141 9.98 -2.52 -5.67
N ALA A 142 10.56 -2.02 -4.57
CA ALA A 142 11.58 -2.74 -3.80
C ALA A 142 10.96 -3.75 -2.82
N ALA A 143 9.65 -3.69 -2.56
CA ALA A 143 8.95 -4.69 -1.78
C ALA A 143 8.91 -6.07 -2.46
N ASN A 144 8.87 -7.12 -1.63
CA ASN A 144 8.55 -8.47 -2.06
C ASN A 144 7.04 -8.54 -2.43
N PRO A 145 6.68 -8.76 -3.72
CA PRO A 145 5.29 -8.69 -4.15
C PRO A 145 4.40 -9.78 -3.56
N TYR A 146 4.95 -10.95 -3.21
CA TYR A 146 4.20 -12.03 -2.57
C TYR A 146 3.74 -11.61 -1.16
N LEU A 147 4.68 -11.12 -0.34
CA LEU A 147 4.37 -10.66 1.02
C LEU A 147 3.46 -9.43 1.00
N LEU A 148 3.71 -8.51 0.07
CA LEU A 148 2.89 -7.32 -0.14
C LEU A 148 1.44 -7.71 -0.43
N PHE A 149 1.19 -8.61 -1.39
CA PHE A 149 -0.17 -9.04 -1.70
C PHE A 149 -0.83 -9.81 -0.56
N SER A 150 -0.09 -10.65 0.16
CA SER A 150 -0.60 -11.33 1.36
C SER A 150 -1.05 -10.33 2.44
N ALA A 151 -0.24 -9.31 2.73
CA ALA A 151 -0.57 -8.31 3.75
C ALA A 151 -1.77 -7.44 3.34
N LEU A 152 -1.81 -6.96 2.10
CA LEU A 152 -2.94 -6.16 1.60
C LEU A 152 -4.25 -6.97 1.56
N LEU A 153 -4.19 -8.21 1.10
CA LEU A 153 -5.35 -9.10 1.06
C LEU A 153 -5.84 -9.39 2.48
N ALA A 154 -4.95 -9.72 3.41
CA ALA A 154 -5.31 -9.97 4.81
C ALA A 154 -5.98 -8.75 5.45
N ALA A 155 -5.39 -7.55 5.28
CA ALA A 155 -5.96 -6.31 5.81
C ALA A 155 -7.37 -6.04 5.25
N GLY A 156 -7.56 -6.19 3.94
CA GLY A 156 -8.86 -5.99 3.32
C GLY A 156 -9.91 -7.04 3.73
N LEU A 157 -9.51 -8.31 3.85
CA LEU A 157 -10.40 -9.38 4.32
C LEU A 157 -10.79 -9.23 5.79
N ASP A 158 -9.90 -8.73 6.65
CA ASP A 158 -10.24 -8.42 8.04
C ASP A 158 -11.32 -7.32 8.11
N GLY A 159 -11.20 -6.30 7.26
CA GLY A 159 -12.20 -5.25 7.08
C GLY A 159 -13.58 -5.80 6.69
N ILE A 160 -13.63 -6.70 5.70
CA ILE A 160 -14.86 -7.39 5.27
C ILE A 160 -15.44 -8.23 6.41
N THR A 161 -14.60 -9.04 7.06
CA THR A 161 -15.02 -9.99 8.11
C THR A 161 -15.64 -9.26 9.30
N LYS A 162 -15.03 -8.12 9.70
CA LYS A 162 -15.50 -7.30 10.83
C LYS A 162 -16.52 -6.24 10.41
N LYS A 163 -16.89 -6.16 9.13
CA LYS A 163 -17.79 -5.14 8.56
C LYS A 163 -17.39 -3.72 8.97
N MET A 164 -16.10 -3.41 8.87
CA MET A 164 -15.57 -2.14 9.34
C MET A 164 -16.19 -0.96 8.58
N PRO A 165 -16.66 0.09 9.26
CA PRO A 165 -17.26 1.23 8.59
C PRO A 165 -16.18 2.02 7.84
N LEU A 166 -16.44 2.35 6.57
CA LEU A 166 -15.60 3.24 5.78
C LEU A 166 -16.06 4.69 6.01
N PRO A 167 -15.24 5.57 6.62
CA PRO A 167 -15.55 6.99 6.72
C PRO A 167 -15.68 7.62 5.33
N ASN A 168 -16.37 8.76 5.24
CA ASN A 168 -16.51 9.49 3.98
C ASN A 168 -15.13 9.86 3.39
N PRO A 169 -15.00 9.91 2.06
CA PRO A 169 -13.75 10.28 1.42
C PRO A 169 -13.38 11.71 1.81
N ILE A 170 -12.08 11.99 1.88
CA ILE A 170 -11.61 13.33 2.18
C ILE A 170 -11.50 14.11 0.87
N GLU A 171 -12.40 15.07 0.66
CA GLU A 171 -12.42 15.92 -0.53
C GLU A 171 -11.37 17.05 -0.49
N ALA A 172 -10.82 17.32 0.70
CA ALA A 172 -9.80 18.34 0.93
C ALA A 172 -8.38 17.75 0.86
N ASN A 173 -7.40 18.60 0.58
CA ASN A 173 -6.00 18.19 0.57
C ASN A 173 -5.53 17.87 2.01
N VAL A 174 -5.38 16.58 2.33
CA VAL A 174 -4.94 16.08 3.64
C VAL A 174 -3.58 16.65 4.09
N TYR A 175 -2.71 17.06 3.17
CA TYR A 175 -1.42 17.68 3.51
C TYR A 175 -1.54 19.11 4.04
N LYS A 176 -2.71 19.75 3.90
CA LYS A 176 -2.98 21.09 4.41
C LYS A 176 -3.71 21.09 5.76
N MET A 177 -4.08 19.91 6.25
CA MET A 177 -4.77 19.77 7.54
C MET A 177 -3.77 19.84 8.69
N THR A 178 -4.22 20.43 9.79
CA THR A 178 -3.53 20.39 11.09
C THR A 178 -3.66 19.00 11.72
N ASP A 179 -2.76 18.67 12.65
CA ASP A 179 -2.82 17.37 13.35
C ASP A 179 -4.16 17.18 14.10
N SER A 180 -4.72 18.25 14.69
CA SER A 180 -6.06 18.21 15.32
C SER A 180 -7.17 17.88 14.33
N GLU A 181 -7.15 18.46 13.12
CA GLU A 181 -8.16 18.16 12.09
C GLU A 181 -8.05 16.72 11.57
N LEU A 182 -6.84 16.17 11.53
CA LEU A 182 -6.61 14.77 11.16
C LEU A 182 -7.11 13.82 12.26
N GLU A 183 -6.84 14.14 13.53
CA GLU A 183 -7.34 13.38 14.68
C GLU A 183 -8.86 13.39 14.76
N ASP A 184 -9.51 14.55 14.61
CA ASP A 184 -10.98 14.70 14.62
C ASP A 184 -11.65 13.87 13.51
N ARG A 185 -10.93 13.63 12.40
CA ARG A 185 -11.38 12.83 11.26
C ARG A 185 -10.95 11.36 11.34
N GLY A 186 -10.24 10.95 12.39
CA GLY A 186 -9.71 9.60 12.55
C GLY A 186 -8.66 9.21 11.51
N VAL A 187 -7.95 10.19 10.94
CA VAL A 187 -6.94 9.97 9.90
C VAL A 187 -5.60 9.67 10.53
N ALA A 188 -5.23 8.39 10.53
CA ALA A 188 -3.92 7.96 11.03
C ALA A 188 -2.80 8.38 10.07
N ARG A 189 -1.62 8.68 10.63
CA ARG A 189 -0.40 8.92 9.86
C ARG A 189 0.31 7.60 9.56
N LEU A 190 0.92 7.49 8.39
CA LEU A 190 1.82 6.39 8.04
C LEU A 190 3.18 6.57 8.73
N PRO A 191 3.89 5.48 9.06
CA PRO A 191 5.21 5.57 9.66
C PRO A 191 6.20 6.34 8.77
N ARG A 192 7.03 7.16 9.41
CA ARG A 192 8.02 8.03 8.77
C ARG A 192 9.38 7.38 8.60
N THR A 193 9.62 6.27 9.30
CA THR A 193 10.85 5.49 9.25
C THR A 193 10.54 4.00 9.26
N LEU A 194 11.50 3.21 8.77
CA LEU A 194 11.41 1.75 8.85
C LEU A 194 11.31 1.28 10.31
N ASP A 195 12.09 1.90 11.18
CA ASP A 195 12.10 1.65 12.62
C ASP A 195 10.72 1.90 13.29
N GLU A 196 10.02 2.97 12.91
CA GLU A 196 8.63 3.21 13.36
C GLU A 196 7.68 2.13 12.85
N ALA A 197 7.81 1.74 11.57
CA ALA A 197 6.97 0.69 11.01
C ALA A 197 7.21 -0.68 11.64
N ILE A 198 8.46 -1.00 12.00
CA ILE A 198 8.81 -2.23 12.73
C ILE A 198 8.08 -2.25 14.08
N ARG A 199 8.19 -1.17 14.88
CA ARG A 199 7.50 -1.08 16.18
C ARG A 199 5.99 -1.23 16.05
N LEU A 200 5.38 -0.58 15.06
CA LEU A 200 3.94 -0.70 14.81
C LEU A 200 3.54 -2.12 14.39
N ALA A 201 4.44 -2.84 13.73
CA ALA A 201 4.18 -4.21 13.31
C ALA A 201 4.34 -5.20 14.47
N GLU A 202 5.25 -4.99 15.42
CA GLU A 202 5.54 -5.93 16.52
C GLU A 202 4.27 -6.39 17.29
N ASP A 203 3.33 -5.47 17.48
CA ASP A 203 2.05 -5.73 18.17
C ASP A 203 0.90 -6.09 17.20
N SER A 204 1.19 -6.36 15.93
CA SER A 204 0.19 -6.61 14.89
C SER A 204 -0.29 -8.05 14.87
N GLU A 205 -1.49 -8.29 15.43
CA GLU A 205 -2.18 -9.58 15.26
C GLU A 205 -2.46 -9.93 13.80
N LEU A 206 -2.68 -8.92 12.95
CA LEU A 206 -2.93 -9.13 11.53
C LEU A 206 -1.71 -9.75 10.86
N LEU A 207 -0.54 -9.14 11.04
CA LEU A 207 0.70 -9.61 10.43
C LEU A 207 1.16 -10.94 11.01
N GLU A 208 0.95 -11.18 12.31
CA GLU A 208 1.23 -12.48 12.93
C GLU A 208 0.43 -13.61 12.27
N LYS A 209 -0.84 -13.37 11.93
CA LYS A 209 -1.70 -14.35 11.26
C LYS A 209 -1.44 -14.44 9.76
N ALA A 210 -1.16 -13.31 9.11
CA ALA A 210 -1.02 -13.21 7.66
C ALA A 210 0.35 -13.70 7.15
N LEU A 211 1.40 -13.57 7.96
CA LEU A 211 2.75 -13.98 7.61
C LEU A 211 3.08 -15.30 8.32
N VAL A 212 3.65 -16.26 7.58
CA VAL A 212 4.12 -17.53 8.17
C VAL A 212 5.05 -17.19 9.35
N GLN A 213 4.82 -17.80 10.52
CA GLN A 213 5.54 -17.48 11.77
C GLN A 213 7.08 -17.42 11.62
N MET A 214 7.66 -18.19 10.70
CA MET A 214 9.09 -18.17 10.41
C MET A 214 9.54 -16.86 9.74
N LEU A 215 8.73 -16.31 8.83
CA LEU A 215 8.98 -15.01 8.19
C LEU A 215 8.77 -13.86 9.18
N TRP A 216 7.78 -13.97 10.06
CA TRP A 216 7.53 -12.98 11.11
C TRP A 216 8.75 -12.81 12.04
N LYS A 217 9.27 -13.93 12.54
CA LYS A 217 10.47 -13.96 13.39
C LYS A 217 11.75 -13.49 12.69
N THR A 218 11.81 -13.58 11.35
CA THR A 218 12.95 -13.06 10.58
C THR A 218 12.79 -11.56 10.31
N CYS A 219 11.60 -11.09 9.96
CA CYS A 219 11.32 -9.65 9.82
C CYS A 219 11.62 -8.90 11.13
N SER A 220 11.23 -9.46 12.28
CA SER A 220 11.50 -8.89 13.60
C SER A 220 12.96 -8.97 14.06
N ARG A 221 13.82 -9.73 13.36
CA ARG A 221 15.27 -9.84 13.65
C ARG A 221 16.12 -9.05 12.68
N THR A 222 15.67 -8.88 11.44
CA THR A 222 16.40 -8.12 10.41
C THR A 222 16.28 -6.61 10.65
N SER A 223 15.20 -6.19 11.31
CA SER A 223 15.00 -4.87 11.90
C SER A 223 16.17 -4.41 12.76
N ASP A 224 16.64 -5.28 13.66
CA ASP A 224 17.74 -4.97 14.59
C ASP A 224 19.07 -4.75 13.84
N SER A 225 19.29 -5.45 12.74
CA SER A 225 20.53 -5.37 11.95
C SER A 225 20.61 -4.18 10.99
N ASN A 226 19.46 -3.64 10.53
CA ASN A 226 19.43 -2.51 9.60
C ASN A 226 19.33 -1.14 10.31
N GLY A 227 19.00 -1.11 11.61
CA GLY A 227 19.01 0.09 12.45
C GLY A 227 20.41 0.55 12.87
N ASP A 228 21.43 -0.31 12.72
CA ASP A 228 22.76 -0.11 13.31
C ASP A 228 23.82 0.50 12.37
N ASN A 229 23.45 0.87 11.13
CA ASN A 229 24.38 1.48 10.17
C ASN A 229 24.50 3.02 10.33
N SER A 230 24.51 3.50 11.58
CA SER A 230 24.91 4.87 11.92
C SER A 230 26.10 4.88 12.87
N THR A 231 27.26 4.41 12.41
CA THR A 231 28.59 4.87 12.88
C THR A 231 29.68 4.29 11.98
N THR A 232 30.73 5.09 11.73
CA THR A 232 31.90 4.86 10.84
C THR A 232 31.58 4.94 9.34
N THR A 233 32.07 5.91 8.56
CA THR A 233 33.23 6.83 8.63
C THR A 233 32.89 8.22 8.11
#